data_AF-A0A1W9UZQ7-F1
#
_entry.id   AF-A0A1W9UZQ7-F1
#
_cell.length_a   1.000
_cell.length_b   1.000
_cell.length_c   1.000
_cell.angle_alpha   90.00
_cell.angle_beta   90.00
_cell.angle_gamma   90.00
#
_symmetry.space_group_name_H-M   'P 1'
#
loop_
_entity.id
_entity.type
_entity.pdbx_description
1 polymer ?
#
loop_
_entity_poly.entity_id
_entity_poly.type
_entity_poly.pdbx_seq_one_letter_code
_entity_poly.pdbx_strand_id
1 'polypeptide(L)'
;MDHKIAIAIRAKKLGVLIRDARLEAGESMKSCGEALDISGNTISKYEKGEKSPSLPELEILAYYLDVPLERFWGKEARSEIAPLAGIDNLTQRIQLRRRIIGATLRKTREEAGMTLTEIAESIGITTYRLKSYEMGEFSIPLPELVAEGLLDITL
;
A
#
# COMPACT_ATOMS: atom_id res chain seq x y z
N MET A 1 -15.89 1.70 -14.92
CA MET A 1 -14.60 2.41 -15.10
C MET A 1 -13.57 1.34 -15.37
N ASP A 2 -12.64 1.49 -16.32
CA ASP A 2 -11.58 0.48 -16.47
C ASP A 2 -10.70 0.54 -15.20
N HIS A 3 -10.79 -0.49 -14.35
CA HIS A 3 -10.15 -0.54 -13.05
C HIS A 3 -8.62 -0.50 -13.17
N LYS A 4 -8.07 -1.01 -14.28
CA LYS A 4 -6.64 -0.92 -14.56
C LYS A 4 -6.22 0.53 -14.79
N ILE A 5 -7.03 1.29 -15.53
CA ILE A 5 -6.80 2.73 -15.73
C ILE A 5 -6.88 3.46 -14.38
N ALA A 6 -7.87 3.12 -13.54
CA ALA A 6 -8.03 3.74 -12.23
C ALA A 6 -6.86 3.42 -11.28
N ILE A 7 -6.36 2.20 -11.27
CA ILE A 7 -5.16 1.77 -10.52
C ILE A 7 -3.93 2.54 -11.01
N ALA A 8 -3.75 2.66 -12.33
CA ALA A 8 -2.62 3.40 -12.91
C ALA A 8 -2.67 4.89 -12.53
N ILE A 9 -3.83 5.53 -12.58
CA ILE A 9 -4.02 6.92 -12.15
C ILE A 9 -3.68 7.08 -10.65
N ARG A 10 -4.16 6.17 -9.80
CA ARG A 10 -3.86 6.18 -8.36
C ARG A 10 -2.37 5.99 -8.09
N ALA A 11 -1.70 5.08 -8.81
CA ALA A 11 -0.26 4.85 -8.70
C ALA A 11 0.53 6.12 -9.04
N LYS A 12 0.16 6.82 -10.13
CA LYS A 12 0.80 8.08 -10.51
C LYS A 12 0.58 9.18 -9.47
N LYS A 13 -0.66 9.32 -8.97
CA LYS A 13 -0.97 10.30 -7.92
C LYS A 13 -0.19 10.03 -6.64
N LEU A 14 -0.17 8.78 -6.18
CA LEU A 14 0.61 8.36 -5.02
C LEU A 14 2.10 8.64 -5.19
N GLY A 15 2.66 8.36 -6.38
CA GLY A 15 4.05 8.66 -6.69
C GLY A 15 4.40 10.15 -6.56
N VAL A 16 3.53 11.03 -7.03
CA VAL A 16 3.71 12.49 -6.86
C VAL A 16 3.70 12.87 -5.38
N LEU A 17 2.75 12.34 -4.60
CA LEU A 17 2.65 12.63 -3.16
C LEU A 17 3.88 12.15 -2.38
N ILE A 18 4.42 10.96 -2.71
CA ILE A 18 5.66 10.43 -2.14
C ILE A 18 6.84 11.33 -2.45
N ARG A 19 6.95 11.78 -3.71
CA ARG A 19 8.03 12.68 -4.13
C ARG A 19 7.98 14.00 -3.37
N ASP A 20 6.80 14.60 -3.26
CA ASP A 20 6.60 15.88 -2.59
C ASP A 20 6.95 15.78 -1.10
N ALA A 21 6.42 14.76 -0.40
CA ALA A 21 6.74 14.53 1.01
C ALA A 21 8.25 14.31 1.24
N ARG A 22 8.90 13.51 0.38
CA ARG A 22 10.34 13.27 0.47
C ARG A 22 11.15 14.56 0.30
N LEU A 23 10.80 15.38 -0.69
CA LEU A 23 11.51 16.63 -0.97
C LEU A 23 11.32 17.66 0.16
N GLU A 24 10.12 17.75 0.74
CA GLU A 24 9.86 18.63 1.89
C GLU A 24 10.62 18.20 3.15
N ALA A 25 10.77 16.90 3.38
CA ALA A 25 11.59 16.37 4.46
C ALA A 25 13.11 16.52 4.20
N GLY A 26 13.52 17.00 3.02
CA GLY A 26 14.93 17.12 2.64
C GLY A 26 15.62 15.79 2.37
N GLU A 27 14.85 14.73 2.12
CA GLU A 27 15.37 13.37 2.07
C GLU A 27 15.78 12.90 0.67
N SER A 28 16.81 12.06 0.63
CA SER A 28 17.27 11.45 -0.62
C SER A 28 16.50 10.16 -0.93
N MET A 29 16.38 9.78 -2.20
CA MET A 29 15.81 8.48 -2.57
C MET A 29 16.59 7.32 -1.94
N LYS A 30 17.90 7.50 -1.70
CA LYS A 30 18.75 6.49 -1.05
C LYS A 30 18.35 6.33 0.42
N SER A 31 18.21 7.43 1.16
CA SER A 31 17.81 7.40 2.58
C SER A 31 16.42 6.76 2.76
N CYS A 32 15.45 7.14 1.93
CA CYS A 32 14.11 6.51 1.98
C CYS A 32 14.16 5.03 1.62
N GLY A 33 15.05 4.63 0.72
CA GLY A 33 15.30 3.23 0.41
C GLY A 33 15.84 2.47 1.62
N GLU A 34 16.85 3.02 2.29
CA GLU A 34 17.45 2.45 3.50
C GLU A 34 16.43 2.29 4.64
N ALA A 35 15.57 3.29 4.85
CA ALA A 35 14.49 3.23 5.85
C ALA A 35 13.48 2.09 5.60
N LEU A 36 13.32 1.68 4.34
CA LEU A 36 12.41 0.63 3.89
C LEU A 36 13.12 -0.70 3.57
N ASP A 37 14.43 -0.79 3.77
CA ASP A 37 15.27 -1.92 3.35
C ASP A 37 15.13 -2.26 1.84
N ILE A 38 15.07 -1.22 0.99
CA ILE A 38 14.99 -1.32 -0.48
C ILE A 38 15.96 -0.35 -1.16
N SER A 39 16.19 -0.55 -2.47
CA SER A 39 17.04 0.39 -3.23
C SER A 39 16.37 1.74 -3.47
N GLY A 40 17.17 2.82 -3.56
CA GLY A 40 16.67 4.13 -4.00
C GLY A 40 16.10 4.13 -5.44
N ASN A 41 16.50 3.18 -6.28
CA ASN A 41 15.85 2.97 -7.58
C ASN A 41 14.40 2.49 -7.44
N THR A 42 14.09 1.70 -6.40
CA THR A 42 12.71 1.31 -6.08
C THR A 42 11.89 2.53 -5.69
N ILE A 43 12.45 3.45 -4.89
CA ILE A 43 11.81 4.74 -4.56
C ILE A 43 11.56 5.56 -5.83
N SER A 44 12.52 5.64 -6.75
CA SER A 44 12.32 6.33 -8.04
C SER A 44 11.14 5.73 -8.83
N LYS A 45 11.00 4.40 -8.82
CA LYS A 45 9.86 3.71 -9.45
C LYS A 45 8.54 3.99 -8.75
N TYR A 46 8.54 4.13 -7.42
CA TYR A 46 7.37 4.57 -6.65
C TYR A 46 6.96 5.98 -7.06
N GLU A 47 7.89 6.93 -7.09
CA GLU A 47 7.61 8.33 -7.47
C GLU A 47 7.11 8.49 -8.90
N LYS A 48 7.57 7.62 -9.81
CA LYS A 48 7.09 7.56 -11.20
C LYS A 48 5.76 6.81 -11.34
N GLY A 49 5.24 6.17 -10.30
CA GLY A 49 4.06 5.31 -10.37
C GLY A 49 4.24 4.08 -11.28
N GLU A 50 5.48 3.65 -11.50
CA GLU A 50 5.82 2.40 -12.21
C GLU A 50 5.74 1.18 -11.28
N LYS A 51 5.95 1.43 -9.99
CA LYS A 51 5.64 0.54 -8.87
C LYS A 51 4.88 1.34 -7.83
N SER A 52 4.33 0.68 -6.83
CA SER A 52 3.72 1.35 -5.70
C SER A 52 4.07 0.64 -4.40
N PRO A 53 4.29 1.39 -3.31
CA PRO A 53 4.46 0.78 -2.01
C PRO A 53 3.17 0.08 -1.59
N SER A 54 3.32 -0.98 -0.80
CA SER A 54 2.25 -1.52 0.00
C SER A 54 1.91 -0.61 1.17
N LEU A 55 0.76 -0.84 1.81
CA LEU A 55 0.36 -0.06 2.98
C LEU A 55 1.42 -0.08 4.11
N PRO A 56 2.00 -1.24 4.51
CA PRO A 56 3.05 -1.23 5.54
C PRO A 56 4.31 -0.45 5.16
N GLU A 57 4.73 -0.50 3.90
CA GLU A 57 5.86 0.31 3.43
C GLU A 57 5.52 1.81 3.49
N LEU A 58 4.28 2.17 3.16
CA LEU A 58 3.83 3.56 3.23
C LEU A 58 3.71 4.06 4.68
N GLU A 59 3.27 3.23 5.62
CA GLU A 59 3.26 3.53 7.06
C GLU A 59 4.67 3.88 7.57
N ILE A 60 5.67 3.07 7.18
CA ILE A 60 7.07 3.29 7.55
C ILE A 60 7.60 4.57 6.91
N LEU A 61 7.29 4.80 5.64
CA LEU A 61 7.73 6.00 4.94
C LEU A 61 7.10 7.27 5.54
N ALA A 62 5.81 7.23 5.91
CA ALA A 62 5.12 8.32 6.58
C ALA A 62 5.78 8.65 7.93
N TYR A 63 6.07 7.62 8.73
CA TYR A 63 6.78 7.76 9.99
C TYR A 63 8.20 8.31 9.82
N TYR A 64 8.95 7.80 8.84
CA TYR A 64 10.32 8.24 8.56
C TYR A 64 10.38 9.70 8.09
N LEU A 65 9.42 10.12 7.26
CA LEU A 65 9.34 11.48 6.72
C LEU A 65 8.63 12.48 7.66
N ASP A 66 8.17 12.03 8.82
CA ASP A 66 7.40 12.83 9.79
C ASP A 66 6.17 13.50 9.16
N VAL A 67 5.41 12.75 8.36
CA VAL A 67 4.16 13.22 7.74
C VAL A 67 2.98 12.31 8.13
N PRO A 68 1.76 12.87 8.27
CA PRO A 68 0.56 12.05 8.47
C PRO A 68 0.34 11.09 7.31
N LEU A 69 -0.07 9.84 7.58
CA LEU A 69 -0.31 8.84 6.53
C LEU A 69 -1.38 9.30 5.54
N GLU A 70 -2.38 10.04 6.02
CA GLU A 70 -3.50 10.60 5.26
C GLU A 70 -3.03 11.49 4.12
N ARG A 71 -1.82 12.05 4.20
CA ARG A 71 -1.20 12.83 3.14
C ARG A 71 -1.08 12.05 1.83
N PHE A 72 -0.89 10.74 1.92
CA PHE A 72 -0.76 9.86 0.76
C PHE A 72 -2.12 9.37 0.23
N TRP A 73 -3.21 9.77 0.88
CA TRP A 73 -4.58 9.49 0.45
C TRP A 73 -5.20 10.69 -0.26
N GLY A 74 -6.17 10.44 -1.15
CA GLY A 74 -7.14 11.49 -1.51
C GLY A 74 -8.03 11.85 -0.32
N LYS A 75 -8.92 12.84 -0.43
CA LYS A 75 -9.86 13.32 0.63
C LYS A 75 -10.76 12.25 1.30
N GLU A 76 -10.55 10.96 1.06
CA GLU A 76 -11.47 9.85 1.31
C GLU A 76 -10.98 8.80 2.32
N ALA A 77 -9.79 8.92 2.95
CA ALA A 77 -9.49 8.05 4.10
C ALA A 77 -9.04 8.83 5.32
N ARG A 78 -9.73 8.54 6.42
CA ARG A 78 -9.22 8.76 7.77
C ARG A 78 -8.46 7.51 8.16
N SER A 79 -7.18 7.66 8.47
CA SER A 79 -6.51 6.65 9.26
C SER A 79 -6.58 7.07 10.73
N GLU A 80 -7.08 6.18 11.57
CA GLU A 80 -6.86 6.20 13.02
C GLU A 80 -5.65 5.30 13.32
N ILE A 81 -4.50 5.55 12.69
CA ILE A 81 -3.29 4.76 12.99
C ILE A 81 -2.67 5.27 14.29
N ALA A 82 -2.66 4.40 15.28
CA ALA A 82 -1.79 4.56 16.45
C ALA A 82 -0.31 4.62 15.97
N PRO A 83 0.46 5.64 16.40
CA PRO A 83 1.83 5.85 15.94
C PRO A 83 2.70 4.60 16.14
N LEU A 84 3.67 4.41 15.24
CA LEU A 84 4.68 3.34 15.24
C LEU A 84 5.64 3.37 16.47
N ALA A 85 5.24 3.92 17.61
CA ALA A 85 6.05 4.04 18.81
C ALA A 85 6.45 2.66 19.38
N GLY A 86 7.75 2.45 19.57
CA GLY A 86 8.34 1.21 20.09
C GLY A 86 8.59 0.17 18.99
N ILE A 87 9.82 0.11 18.46
CA ILE A 87 10.19 -0.80 17.36
C ILE A 87 11.36 -1.67 17.80
N ASP A 88 11.05 -2.85 18.34
CA ASP A 88 12.08 -3.85 18.64
C ASP A 88 12.24 -4.86 17.47
N ASN A 89 11.28 -4.92 16.52
CA ASN A 89 11.38 -5.75 15.31
C ASN A 89 10.45 -5.30 14.15
N LEU A 90 10.96 -4.48 13.23
CA LEU A 90 10.22 -3.95 12.08
C LEU A 90 9.70 -5.07 11.15
N THR A 91 10.53 -6.07 10.86
CA THR A 91 10.21 -7.18 9.96
C THR A 91 9.02 -7.99 10.46
N GLN A 92 8.99 -8.32 11.75
CA GLN A 92 7.87 -9.05 12.35
C GLN A 92 6.56 -8.25 12.31
N ARG A 93 6.61 -6.93 12.56
CA ARG A 93 5.43 -6.06 12.44
C ARG A 93 4.90 -5.99 11.02
N ILE A 94 5.77 -5.86 10.01
CA ILE A 94 5.38 -5.90 8.59
C ILE A 94 4.68 -7.22 8.27
N GLN A 95 5.25 -8.35 8.70
CA GLN A 95 4.66 -9.68 8.46
C GLN A 95 3.28 -9.83 9.12
N LEU A 96 3.13 -9.36 10.36
CA LEU A 96 1.85 -9.38 11.07
C LEU A 96 0.82 -8.49 10.37
N ARG A 97 1.17 -7.25 10.04
CA ARG A 97 0.31 -6.31 9.31
C ARG A 97 -0.17 -6.90 8.00
N ARG A 98 0.73 -7.51 7.22
CA ARG A 98 0.38 -8.17 5.95
C ARG A 98 -0.64 -9.28 6.12
N ARG A 99 -0.49 -10.12 7.15
CA ARG A 99 -1.45 -11.20 7.45
C ARG A 99 -2.82 -10.64 7.87
N ILE A 100 -2.83 -9.58 8.68
CA ILE A 100 -4.08 -8.91 9.08
C ILE A 100 -4.78 -8.36 7.84
N ILE A 101 -4.08 -7.59 7.00
CA ILE A 101 -4.64 -7.00 5.77
C ILE A 101 -5.16 -8.09 4.83
N GLY A 102 -4.38 -9.16 4.61
CA GLY A 102 -4.79 -10.28 3.75
C GLY A 102 -6.04 -11.01 4.28
N ALA A 103 -6.10 -11.26 5.59
CA ALA A 103 -7.26 -11.88 6.23
C ALA A 103 -8.51 -10.98 6.13
N THR A 104 -8.36 -9.67 6.29
CA THR A 104 -9.44 -8.71 6.11
C THR A 104 -9.93 -8.67 4.68
N LEU A 105 -9.03 -8.62 3.69
CA LEU A 105 -9.39 -8.68 2.27
C LEU A 105 -10.20 -9.93 1.95
N ARG A 106 -9.74 -11.09 2.42
CA ARG A 106 -10.43 -12.37 2.24
C ARG A 106 -11.84 -12.34 2.84
N LYS A 107 -11.94 -11.88 4.09
CA LYS A 107 -13.22 -11.78 4.79
C LYS A 107 -14.20 -10.91 4.01
N THR A 108 -13.78 -9.72 3.58
CA THR A 108 -14.67 -8.80 2.85
C THR A 108 -15.07 -9.34 1.50
N ARG A 109 -14.16 -10.03 0.78
CA ARG A 109 -14.51 -10.73 -0.46
C ARG A 109 -15.58 -11.81 -0.23
N GLU A 110 -15.40 -12.64 0.79
CA GLU A 110 -16.33 -13.72 1.14
C GLU A 110 -17.70 -13.16 1.56
N GLU A 111 -17.73 -12.08 2.35
CA GLU A 111 -18.96 -11.37 2.74
C GLU A 111 -19.69 -10.72 1.55
N ALA A 112 -18.94 -10.23 0.55
CA ALA A 112 -19.49 -9.71 -0.69
C ALA A 112 -19.96 -10.82 -1.67
N GLY A 113 -19.75 -12.11 -1.34
CA GLY A 113 -20.09 -13.24 -2.21
C GLY A 113 -19.26 -13.32 -3.49
N MET A 114 -18.11 -12.64 -3.54
CA MET A 114 -17.26 -12.56 -4.72
C MET A 114 -16.27 -13.72 -4.79
N THR A 115 -16.06 -14.25 -5.98
CA THR A 115 -15.05 -15.25 -6.28
C THR A 115 -13.68 -14.61 -6.47
N LEU A 116 -12.62 -15.43 -6.32
CA LEU A 116 -11.26 -14.99 -6.63
C LEU A 116 -11.11 -14.58 -8.11
N THR A 117 -11.83 -15.24 -9.01
CA THR A 117 -11.77 -14.97 -10.46
C THR A 117 -12.34 -13.59 -10.78
N GLU A 118 -13.51 -13.24 -10.24
CA GLU A 118 -14.16 -11.95 -10.49
C GLU A 118 -13.27 -10.77 -10.09
N ILE A 119 -12.67 -10.81 -8.90
CA ILE A 119 -11.78 -9.74 -8.45
C ILE A 119 -10.46 -9.75 -9.20
N ALA A 120 -9.85 -10.92 -9.43
CA ALA A 120 -8.58 -11.01 -10.15
C ALA A 120 -8.70 -10.45 -11.57
N GLU A 121 -9.80 -10.76 -12.26
CA GLU A 121 -10.09 -10.22 -13.60
C GLU A 121 -10.35 -8.71 -13.55
N SER A 122 -11.12 -8.23 -12.57
CA SER A 122 -11.46 -6.80 -12.48
C SER A 122 -10.23 -5.93 -12.27
N ILE A 123 -9.30 -6.33 -11.39
CA ILE A 123 -8.07 -5.57 -11.13
C ILE A 123 -6.89 -5.96 -12.02
N GLY A 124 -7.05 -7.00 -12.86
CA GLY A 124 -6.07 -7.41 -13.85
C GLY A 124 -4.88 -8.20 -13.32
N ILE A 125 -5.06 -9.00 -12.28
CA ILE A 125 -4.04 -9.91 -11.72
C ILE A 125 -4.46 -11.37 -11.88
N THR A 126 -3.59 -12.31 -11.51
CA THR A 126 -3.94 -13.74 -11.49
C THR A 126 -4.65 -14.10 -10.18
N THR A 127 -5.52 -15.12 -10.22
CA THR A 127 -6.15 -15.68 -9.02
C THR A 127 -5.12 -16.21 -8.02
N TYR A 128 -4.00 -16.74 -8.50
CA TYR A 128 -2.86 -17.11 -7.66
C TYR A 128 -2.31 -15.91 -6.89
N ARG A 129 -2.07 -14.78 -7.56
CA ARG A 129 -1.55 -13.57 -6.94
C ARG A 129 -2.53 -13.01 -5.90
N LEU A 130 -3.81 -12.96 -6.22
CA LEU A 130 -4.86 -12.56 -5.27
C LEU A 130 -4.90 -13.49 -4.06
N LYS A 131 -4.80 -14.81 -4.26
CA LYS A 131 -4.78 -15.78 -3.17
C LYS A 131 -3.57 -15.60 -2.24
N SER A 132 -2.38 -15.37 -2.80
CA SER A 132 -1.18 -15.08 -1.99
C SER A 132 -1.31 -13.78 -1.19
N TYR A 133 -2.03 -12.78 -1.70
CA TYR A 133 -2.40 -11.58 -0.93
C TYR A 133 -3.30 -11.90 0.25
N GLU A 134 -4.37 -12.68 0.03
CA GLU A 134 -5.29 -13.11 1.10
C GLU A 134 -4.61 -13.96 2.18
N MET A 135 -3.55 -14.68 1.82
CA MET A 135 -2.74 -15.48 2.75
C MET A 135 -1.64 -14.67 3.45
N GLY A 136 -1.44 -13.40 3.09
CA GLY A 136 -0.37 -12.54 3.61
C GLY A 136 1.04 -12.90 3.11
N GLU A 137 1.16 -13.81 2.12
CA GLU A 137 2.41 -14.29 1.53
C GLU A 137 3.15 -13.20 0.75
N PHE A 138 2.41 -12.25 0.17
CA PHE A 138 2.93 -11.04 -0.45
C PHE A 138 2.22 -9.79 0.08
N SER A 139 2.95 -8.67 0.13
CA SER A 139 2.34 -7.37 0.40
C SER A 139 1.50 -6.93 -0.80
N ILE A 140 0.37 -6.28 -0.53
CA ILE A 140 -0.55 -5.76 -1.54
C ILE A 140 -0.15 -4.32 -1.87
N PRO A 141 0.19 -3.98 -3.13
CA PRO A 141 0.44 -2.60 -3.53
C PRO A 141 -0.78 -1.72 -3.24
N LEU A 142 -0.57 -0.52 -2.70
CA LEU A 142 -1.68 0.32 -2.23
C LEU A 142 -2.75 0.60 -3.31
N PRO A 143 -2.40 0.93 -4.58
CA PRO A 143 -3.41 1.12 -5.61
C PRO A 143 -4.24 -0.12 -5.93
N GLU A 144 -3.67 -1.32 -5.78
CA GLU A 144 -4.40 -2.59 -5.92
C GLU A 144 -5.30 -2.84 -4.70
N LEU A 145 -4.84 -2.49 -3.48
CA LEU A 145 -5.60 -2.64 -2.23
C LEU A 145 -6.92 -1.83 -2.21
N VAL A 146 -6.89 -0.62 -2.76
CA VAL A 146 -8.05 0.29 -2.78
C VAL A 146 -8.97 0.10 -4.00
N ALA A 147 -8.60 -0.79 -4.92
CA ALA A 147 -9.46 -1.12 -6.04
C ALA A 147 -10.73 -1.84 -5.55
N GLU A 148 -11.86 -1.63 -6.25
CA GLU A 148 -13.21 -2.15 -5.92
C GLU A 148 -13.92 -1.56 -4.69
N GLY A 149 -13.31 -0.69 -3.89
CA GLY A 149 -13.94 -0.28 -2.61
C GLY A 149 -14.16 -1.47 -1.67
N LEU A 150 -13.47 -2.59 -1.92
CA LEU A 150 -13.49 -3.80 -1.10
C LEU A 150 -13.02 -3.52 0.32
N LEU A 151 -12.41 -2.37 0.57
CA LEU A 151 -11.87 -1.98 1.85
C LEU A 151 -12.05 -0.47 2.04
N ASP A 152 -13.27 -0.09 2.42
CA ASP A 152 -13.57 1.17 3.14
C ASP A 152 -13.08 1.04 4.61
N ILE A 153 -11.88 0.47 4.80
CA ILE A 153 -11.35 0.23 6.14
C ILE A 153 -10.93 1.58 6.71
N THR A 154 -11.65 2.03 7.73
CA THR A 154 -11.07 2.79 8.84
C THR A 154 -9.88 2.00 9.39
N LEU A 155 -8.67 2.36 8.95
CA LEU A 155 -7.39 1.80 9.39
C LEU A 155 -6.85 2.56 10.59
#